data_AF-A0A1L8E614-F1
#
_entry.id   AF-A0A1L8E614-F1
#
_cell.length_a   1.000
_cell.length_b   1.000
_cell.length_c   1.000
_cell.angle_alpha   90.00
_cell.angle_beta   90.00
_cell.angle_gamma   90.00
#
_symmetry.space_group_name_H-M   'P 1'
#
loop_
_entity.id
_entity.type
_entity.pdbx_description
1 polymer ?
#
loop_
_entity_poly.entity_id
_entity_poly.type
_entity_poly.pdbx_seq_one_letter_code
_entity_poly.pdbx_strand_id
1 'polypeptide(L)' 'TNLTATSTDDQKISVVLPDSVGASSGDWIEVIGRPSGSTAIRAKEVILFGDEKIDFDKEAYNMMVQFMNNCKEIYRCG' A
#
# COMPACT_ATOMS: atom_id res chain seq x y z
N THR A 1 11.10 -3.53 11.89
CA THR A 1 11.79 -2.47 11.12
C THR A 1 10.81 -1.39 10.72
N ASN A 2 11.21 -0.11 10.63
CA ASN A 2 10.32 0.94 10.15
C ASN A 2 10.69 1.32 8.72
N LEU A 3 9.73 1.25 7.82
CA LEU A 3 9.84 1.73 6.44
C LEU A 3 9.08 3.05 6.32
N THR A 4 9.69 4.02 5.64
CA THR A 4 9.00 5.24 5.20
C THR A 4 8.74 5.12 3.72
N ALA A 5 7.49 5.23 3.30
CA ALA A 5 7.08 5.11 1.91
C ALA A 5 6.13 6.24 1.53
N THR A 6 5.87 6.36 0.24
CA THR A 6 4.85 7.27 -0.32
C THR A 6 3.73 6.40 -0.87
N SER A 7 2.50 6.63 -0.45
CA SER A 7 1.32 5.95 -1.01
C SER A 7 1.01 6.46 -2.42
N THR A 8 0.08 5.78 -3.11
CA THR A 8 -0.30 6.12 -4.48
C THR A 8 -0.94 7.50 -4.62
N ASP A 9 -1.48 8.07 -3.55
CA ASP A 9 -2.02 9.44 -3.45
C ASP A 9 -1.01 10.47 -2.90
N ASP A 10 0.29 10.16 -3.02
CA ASP A 10 1.43 11.01 -2.67
C ASP A 10 1.51 11.39 -1.18
N GLN A 11 0.85 10.64 -0.29
CA GLN A 11 0.99 10.79 1.15
C GLN A 11 2.19 10.03 1.69
N LYS A 12 2.93 10.67 2.59
CA LYS A 12 4.03 10.01 3.29
C LYS A 12 3.48 9.13 4.41
N ILE A 13 3.81 7.85 4.37
CA ILE A 13 3.35 6.86 5.35
C ILE A 13 4.52 6.16 6.05
N SER A 14 4.30 5.79 7.31
CA SER A 14 5.22 4.98 8.10
C SER A 14 4.68 3.57 8.29
N VAL A 15 5.45 2.57 7.87
CA VAL A 15 5.07 1.16 7.95
C VAL A 15 5.96 0.47 8.97
N VAL A 16 5.36 -0.06 10.03
CA VAL A 16 6.04 -0.92 11.00
C VAL A 16 5.99 -2.34 10.46
N LEU A 17 7.15 -2.85 10.05
CA LEU A 17 7.33 -4.17 9.48
C LEU A 17 7.73 -5.18 10.56
N PRO A 18 7.16 -6.40 10.55
CA PRO A 18 7.60 -7.48 11.44
C PRO A 18 9.05 -7.87 11.16
N ASP A 19 9.43 -7.98 9.88
CA ASP A 19 10.77 -8.35 9.41
C ASP A 19 11.27 -7.38 8.32
N SER A 20 12.53 -7.51 7.89
CA SER A 20 13.04 -6.76 6.74
C SER A 20 12.35 -7.21 5.46
N VAL A 21 11.89 -6.25 4.66
CA VAL A 21 11.38 -6.50 3.31
C VAL A 21 12.56 -6.31 2.34
N GLY A 22 12.73 -7.21 1.38
CA GLY A 22 13.76 -7.13 0.33
C GLY A 22 13.50 -6.05 -0.72
N ALA A 23 12.72 -5.02 -0.40
CA ALA A 23 12.36 -3.94 -1.31
C ALA A 23 13.49 -2.91 -1.39
N SER A 24 13.72 -2.41 -2.59
CA SER A 24 14.59 -1.29 -2.90
C SER A 24 13.79 0.00 -3.03
N SER A 25 14.48 1.15 -2.97
CA SER A 25 13.85 2.43 -3.25
C SER A 25 13.37 2.47 -4.70
N GLY A 26 12.09 2.77 -4.89
CA GLY A 26 11.43 2.79 -6.21
C GLY A 26 10.55 1.57 -6.48
N ASP A 27 10.66 0.52 -5.65
CA ASP A 27 9.78 -0.63 -5.77
C ASP A 27 8.38 -0.33 -5.23
N TRP A 28 7.38 -0.93 -5.85
CA TRP A 28 6.02 -0.93 -5.35
C TRP A 28 5.82 -2.11 -4.40
N ILE A 29 5.15 -1.86 -3.29
CA ILE A 29 4.80 -2.89 -2.30
C ILE A 29 3.32 -2.79 -1.95
N GLU A 30 2.67 -3.92 -1.74
CA GLU A 30 1.38 -3.99 -1.07
C GLU A 30 1.60 -4.28 0.41
N VAL A 31 0.99 -3.47 1.27
CA VAL A 31 1.12 -3.60 2.72
C VAL A 31 -0.24 -3.96 3.31
N ILE A 32 -0.34 -5.15 3.90
CA ILE A 32 -1.56 -5.65 4.55
C ILE A 32 -1.32 -5.62 6.07
N GLY A 33 -2.18 -4.90 6.80
CA GLY A 33 -1.97 -4.70 8.23
C GLY A 33 -3.10 -3.95 8.91
N ARG A 34 -2.80 -3.44 10.10
CA ARG A 34 -3.73 -2.60 10.87
C ARG A 34 -3.21 -1.16 10.93
N PRO A 35 -4.06 -0.16 10.70
CA PRO A 35 -3.70 1.23 10.98
C PRO A 35 -3.25 1.39 12.43
N SER A 36 -2.14 2.07 12.66
CA SER A 36 -1.64 2.46 13.99
C SER A 36 -1.69 3.97 14.22
N GLY A 37 -2.08 4.74 13.20
CA GLY A 37 -2.29 6.18 13.22
C GLY A 37 -2.87 6.64 11.88
N SER A 38 -3.00 7.96 11.68
CA SER A 38 -3.52 8.54 10.43
C SER A 38 -2.60 8.32 9.22
N THR A 39 -1.29 8.21 9.45
CA THR A 39 -0.26 8.01 8.42
C THR A 39 0.64 6.81 8.75
N ALA A 40 0.15 5.87 9.56
CA ALA A 40 0.95 4.75 10.03
C ALA A 40 0.19 3.42 9.99
N ILE A 41 0.88 2.37 9.53
CA ILE A 41 0.36 1.00 9.44
C ILE A 41 1.31 0.05 10.17
N ARG A 42 0.78 -0.83 11.01
CA ARG A 42 1.50 -2.00 11.51
C ARG A 42 1.23 -3.17 10.57
N ALA A 43 2.23 -3.50 9.75
CA ALA A 43 2.13 -4.55 8.76
C ALA A 43 2.03 -5.92 9.44
N LYS A 44 1.15 -6.76 8.90
CA LYS A 44 1.11 -8.19 9.15
C LYS A 44 1.80 -8.95 8.02
N GLU A 45 1.65 -8.43 6.79
CA GLU A 45 2.17 -9.03 5.57
C GLU A 45 2.55 -7.90 4.60
N VAL A 46 3.61 -8.14 3.83
CA VAL A 46 4.05 -7.25 2.76
C VAL A 46 4.35 -8.08 1.53
N ILE A 47 3.77 -7.67 0.41
CA ILE A 47 3.96 -8.31 -0.90
C ILE A 47 4.77 -7.34 -1.75
N LEU A 48 5.90 -7.80 -2.26
CA LEU A 48 6.71 -7.02 -3.20
C LEU A 48 6.11 -7.20 -4.60
N PHE A 49 5.76 -6.11 -5.26
CA PHE A 49 5.45 -6.16 -6.68
C PHE A 49 6.76 -6.24 -7.46
N GLY A 50 7.26 -7.48 -7.60
CA GLY A 50 8.17 -8.04 -8.61
C GLY A 50 9.47 -7.29 -8.96
N ASP A 51 10.56 -8.07 -9.03
CA ASP A 51 11.91 -7.71 -9.57
C ASP A 51 11.93 -7.20 -11.03
N GLU A 52 10.79 -7.15 -11.72
CA GLU A 52 10.67 -6.62 -13.08
C GLU A 52 10.21 -5.16 -13.00
N LYS A 53 10.66 -4.31 -13.91
CA LYS A 53 10.23 -2.89 -13.97
C LYS A 53 8.74 -2.82 -14.27
N ILE A 54 7.90 -2.91 -13.24
CA ILE A 54 6.46 -2.76 -13.34
C ILE A 54 6.19 -1.27 -13.53
N ASP A 55 5.59 -0.93 -14.66
CA ASP A 55 5.00 0.39 -14.89
C ASP A 55 3.66 0.45 -14.16
N PHE A 56 3.72 0.71 -12.86
CA PHE A 56 2.54 0.73 -12.00
C PHE A 56 1.78 2.05 -12.20
N ASP A 57 0.60 1.96 -12.82
CA ASP A 57 -0.30 3.10 -12.99
C ASP A 57 -0.97 3.45 -11.65
N LYS A 58 -0.31 4.33 -10.89
CA LYS A 58 -0.82 4.80 -9.59
C LYS A 58 -2.15 5.55 -9.70
N GLU A 59 -2.44 6.19 -10.84
CA GLU A 59 -3.66 6.96 -11.03
C GLU A 59 -4.86 6.04 -11.21
N ALA A 60 -4.73 5.04 -12.09
CA ALA A 60 -5.75 4.01 -12.27
C ALA A 60 -6.02 3.25 -10.96
N TYR A 61 -4.97 2.92 -10.19
CA TYR A 61 -5.12 2.27 -8.89
C TYR A 61 -5.92 3.14 -7.90
N ASN A 62 -5.57 4.43 -7.77
CA ASN A 62 -6.32 5.36 -6.93
C ASN A 62 -7.78 5.49 -7.36
N MET A 63 -8.06 5.57 -8.66
CA MET A 63 -9.43 5.63 -9.18
C MET A 63 -10.24 4.41 -8.75
N MET A 64 -9.65 3.21 -8.82
CA MET A 64 -10.31 1.99 -8.37
C MET A 64 -10.57 2.01 -6.86
N VAL A 65 -9.61 2.44 -6.05
CA VAL A 65 -9.79 2.60 -4.60
C VAL A 65 -10.93 3.57 -4.27
N GLN A 66 -11.00 4.71 -4.97
CA GLN A 66 -12.09 5.67 -4.81
C GLN A 66 -13.44 5.08 -5.22
N PHE A 67 -13.49 4.31 -6.32
CA PHE A 67 -14.70 3.61 -6.73
C PHE A 67 -15.15 2.60 -5.67
N MET A 68 -14.25 1.75 -5.16
CA MET A 68 -14.57 0.76 -4.10
C MET A 68 -15.07 1.44 -2.81
N ASN A 69 -14.48 2.58 -2.45
CA ASN A 69 -14.90 3.34 -1.26
C ASN A 69 -16.28 3.99 -1.41
N ASN A 70 -16.63 4.46 -2.61
CA ASN A 70 -17.87 5.20 -2.86
C ASN A 70 -19.04 4.31 -3.32
N CYS A 71 -18.76 3.20 -4.01
CA CYS A 71 -19.76 2.29 -4.59
C CYS A 71 -19.88 0.97 -3.80
N LYS A 72 -20.02 1.08 -2.46
CA LYS A 72 -20.06 -0.07 -1.53
C LYS A 72 -21.18 -1.08 -1.78
N GLU A 73 -22.25 -0.69 -2.47
CA GLU A 73 -23.34 -1.60 -2.84
C GLU A 73 -22.91 -2.65 -3.86
N ILE A 74 -22.00 -2.27 -4.77
CA ILE A 74 -21.49 -3.13 -5.84
C ILE A 74 -20.29 -3.93 -5.33
N TYR A 75 -19.44 -3.28 -4.54
CA TYR A 75 -18.26 -3.88 -3.94
C TYR A 75 -18.42 -3.97 -2.42
N ARG A 76 -19.18 -4.97 -1.97
CA ARG A 76 -19.31 -5.27 -0.54
C ARG A 76 -18.04 -5.95 -0.05
N CYS A 77 -17.30 -5.29 0.84
CA CYS A 77 -16.34 -5.96 1.71
C CYS A 77 -17.07 -6.36 3.01
N GLY A 78 -17.04 -7.65 3.33
CA GLY A 78 -17.71 -8.26 4.49
C GLY A 78 -17.11 -9.62 4.79
#